data_AF-A0AAN6G8K5-F1
#
_entry.id   AF-A0AAN6G8K5-F1
#
_cell.length_a   1.000
_cell.length_b   1.000
_cell.length_c   1.000
_cell.angle_alpha   90.00
_cell.angle_beta   90.00
_cell.angle_gamma   90.00
#
_symmetry.space_group_name_H-M   'P 1'
#
loop_
_entity.id
_entity.type
_entity.pdbx_description
1 polymer ?
#
loop_
_entity_poly.entity_id
_entity_poly.type
_entity_poly.pdbx_seq_one_letter_code
_entity_poly.pdbx_strand_id
1 'polypeptide(L)'
;MATSGSSGSALTSAGERKLITIQSHVVSGYVGNRAATFPLQVLGWDVDVVNTVHFSNHTGYGRWGGLRFDAAHIRDLFSGLKRNGL
;
A
#
# COMPACT_ATOMS: atom_id res chain seq x y z
N MET A 1 33.14 25.25 -35.22
CA MET A 1 32.41 23.97 -35.17
C MET A 1 32.28 23.61 -33.68
N ALA A 2 31.24 24.13 -33.03
CA ALA A 2 31.05 24.00 -31.59
C ALA A 2 30.38 22.66 -31.29
N THR A 3 30.99 21.82 -30.45
CA THR A 3 30.39 20.60 -29.93
C THR A 3 29.47 20.98 -28.76
N SER A 4 28.18 21.18 -29.05
CA SER A 4 27.15 21.28 -28.02
C SER A 4 26.98 19.93 -27.33
N GLY A 5 27.34 19.86 -26.05
CA GLY A 5 26.94 18.75 -25.20
C GLY A 5 25.42 18.75 -25.04
N SER A 6 24.79 17.63 -25.35
CA SER A 6 23.44 17.29 -24.89
C SER A 6 23.60 16.24 -23.80
N SER A 7 23.57 16.70 -22.54
CA SER A 7 22.45 16.51 -21.62
C SER A 7 22.23 15.04 -21.27
N GLY A 8 22.56 14.71 -20.02
CA GLY A 8 22.47 13.38 -19.44
C GLY A 8 21.19 12.64 -19.84
N SER A 9 21.39 11.51 -20.50
CA SER A 9 20.37 10.48 -20.67
C SER A 9 19.81 10.15 -19.29
N ALA A 10 18.51 10.37 -19.17
CA ALA A 10 17.66 10.20 -18.01
C ALA A 10 18.15 9.14 -17.02
N LEU A 11 18.08 9.50 -15.73
CA LEU A 11 17.97 8.56 -14.62
C LEU A 11 17.17 7.35 -15.14
N THR A 12 17.80 6.18 -15.11
CA THR A 12 17.14 4.90 -15.39
C THR A 12 15.72 4.98 -14.86
N SER A 13 14.72 4.77 -15.72
CA SER A 13 13.33 4.60 -15.31
C SER A 13 13.34 3.63 -14.15
N ALA A 14 13.29 4.16 -12.93
CA ALA A 14 13.13 3.36 -11.74
C ALA A 14 11.70 2.88 -11.89
N GLY A 15 11.54 1.69 -12.51
CA GLY A 15 10.24 1.09 -12.75
C GLY A 15 9.40 1.28 -11.50
N GLU A 16 8.20 1.82 -11.66
CA GLU A 16 7.31 2.19 -10.57
C GLU A 16 7.37 1.11 -9.48
N ARG A 17 7.90 1.47 -8.31
CA ARG A 17 8.05 0.54 -7.20
C ARG A 17 6.68 0.32 -6.58
N LYS A 18 5.84 -0.44 -7.26
CA LYS A 18 4.50 -0.81 -6.82
C LYS A 18 4.55 -1.94 -5.81
N LEU A 19 3.73 -1.83 -4.77
CA LEU A 19 3.61 -2.79 -3.69
C LEU A 19 2.16 -2.88 -3.22
N ILE A 20 1.64 -4.10 -3.14
CA ILE A 20 0.37 -4.37 -2.44
C ILE A 20 0.70 -4.87 -1.03
N THR A 21 0.25 -4.15 0.00
CA THR A 21 0.35 -4.60 1.39
C THR A 21 -0.95 -5.25 1.87
N ILE A 22 -0.85 -6.44 2.47
CA ILE A 22 -1.99 -7.22 2.98
C ILE A 22 -1.82 -7.43 4.48
N GLN A 23 -2.43 -6.58 5.30
CA GLN A 23 -2.27 -6.60 6.76
C GLN A 23 -3.53 -6.09 7.48
N SER A 24 -3.51 -6.09 8.82
CA SER A 24 -4.57 -5.49 9.64
C SER A 24 -4.55 -3.96 9.57
N HIS A 25 -5.69 -3.30 9.82
CA HIS A 25 -5.79 -1.85 9.92
C HIS A 25 -6.59 -1.40 11.16
N VAL A 26 -6.12 -0.33 11.80
CA VAL A 26 -6.81 0.34 12.91
C VAL A 26 -6.95 1.84 12.67
N VAL A 27 -8.05 2.44 13.11
CA VAL A 27 -8.29 3.89 13.01
C VAL A 27 -7.46 4.68 14.03
N SER A 28 -7.25 4.15 15.23
CA SER A 28 -6.43 4.75 16.29
C SER A 28 -5.25 3.84 16.69
N GLY A 29 -4.03 4.39 16.71
CA GLY A 29 -2.76 3.68 16.88
C GLY A 29 -2.00 3.41 15.56
N TYR A 30 -0.70 3.12 15.65
CA TYR A 30 0.17 2.82 14.52
C TYR A 30 0.56 1.34 14.52
N VAL A 31 -0.25 0.51 13.86
CA VAL A 31 0.02 -0.91 13.61
C VAL A 31 -0.46 -1.33 12.22
N GLY A 32 0.06 -2.45 11.71
CA GLY A 32 -0.33 -3.01 10.41
C GLY A 32 -0.19 -2.02 9.26
N ASN A 33 -1.16 -1.98 8.36
CA ASN A 33 -1.12 -1.10 7.18
C ASN A 33 -0.95 0.38 7.56
N ARG A 34 -1.56 0.84 8.67
CA ARG A 34 -1.40 2.23 9.12
C ARG A 34 0.06 2.58 9.51
N ALA A 35 0.82 1.61 10.03
CA ALA A 35 2.24 1.80 10.34
C ALA A 35 3.15 1.57 9.13
N ALA A 36 2.75 0.71 8.19
CA ALA A 36 3.57 0.34 7.05
C ALA A 36 3.51 1.37 5.90
N THR A 37 2.32 1.91 5.59
CA THR A 37 2.10 2.72 4.39
C THR A 37 2.97 3.97 4.34
N PHE A 38 3.01 4.77 5.40
CA PHE A 38 3.73 6.05 5.38
C PHE A 38 5.25 5.88 5.18
N PRO A 39 5.96 5.01 5.93
CA PRO A 39 7.37 4.75 5.66
C PRO A 39 7.65 4.25 4.24
N LEU A 40 6.80 3.36 3.70
CA LEU A 40 6.97 2.84 2.33
C LEU A 40 6.82 3.95 1.28
N GLN A 41 5.84 4.84 1.46
CA GLN A 41 5.65 6.00 0.60
C GLN A 41 6.84 6.97 0.69
N VAL A 42 7.38 7.22 1.89
CA VAL A 42 8.60 8.03 2.07
C VAL A 42 9.80 7.42 1.35
N LEU A 43 9.89 6.09 1.29
CA LEU A 43 10.93 5.37 0.54
C LEU A 43 10.71 5.38 -0.99
N GLY A 44 9.62 5.99 -1.46
CA GLY A 44 9.28 6.11 -2.88
C GLY A 44 8.68 4.84 -3.47
N TRP A 45 7.91 4.09 -2.68
CA TRP A 45 7.02 3.05 -3.16
C TRP A 45 5.63 3.61 -3.43
N ASP A 46 4.99 3.12 -4.50
CA ASP A 46 3.56 3.27 -4.74
C ASP A 46 2.84 2.10 -4.06
N VAL A 47 1.99 2.40 -3.08
CA VAL A 47 1.51 1.41 -2.11
C VAL A 47 0.00 1.28 -2.18
N ASP A 48 -0.45 0.14 -2.68
CA ASP A 48 -1.85 -0.29 -2.64
C ASP A 48 -2.11 -1.10 -1.35
N VAL A 49 -3.23 -0.83 -0.70
CA VAL A 49 -3.50 -1.35 0.65
C VAL A 49 -4.71 -2.28 0.64
N VAL A 50 -4.50 -3.52 1.08
CA VAL A 50 -5.55 -4.50 1.33
C VAL A 50 -5.63 -4.77 2.84
N ASN A 51 -6.78 -4.45 3.43
CA ASN A 51 -7.01 -4.64 4.86
C ASN A 51 -7.62 -6.01 5.12
N THR A 52 -7.10 -6.74 6.11
CA THR A 52 -7.70 -8.01 6.59
C THR A 52 -8.71 -7.80 7.71
N VAL A 53 -8.55 -6.69 8.44
CA VAL A 53 -9.50 -6.18 9.44
C VAL A 53 -9.52 -4.66 9.36
N HIS A 54 -10.63 -4.05 9.75
CA HIS A 54 -10.77 -2.62 9.90
C HIS A 54 -11.39 -2.31 11.26
N PHE A 55 -10.53 -2.06 12.26
CA PHE A 55 -10.95 -1.85 13.65
C PHE A 55 -10.76 -0.40 14.12
N SER A 56 -11.44 -0.02 15.20
CA SER A 56 -11.27 1.29 15.84
C SER A 56 -9.87 1.47 16.45
N ASN A 57 -9.33 0.42 17.07
CA ASN A 57 -8.06 0.41 17.78
C ASN A 57 -7.54 -1.02 17.91
N HIS A 58 -6.29 -1.16 18.37
CA HIS A 58 -5.71 -2.47 18.66
C HIS A 58 -6.55 -3.25 19.70
N THR A 59 -6.66 -4.56 19.55
CA THR A 59 -7.54 -5.41 20.39
C THR A 59 -7.07 -5.53 21.83
N GLY A 60 -5.79 -5.26 22.10
CA GLY A 60 -5.20 -5.22 23.45
C GLY A 60 -5.83 -4.18 24.40
N TYR A 61 -6.63 -3.23 23.91
CA TYR A 61 -7.39 -2.28 24.74
C TYR A 61 -8.63 -2.91 25.41
N GLY A 62 -8.96 -4.16 25.11
CA GLY A 62 -10.11 -4.89 25.69
C GLY A 62 -11.49 -4.49 25.14
N ARG A 63 -11.62 -3.29 24.57
CA ARG A 63 -12.79 -2.85 23.80
C ARG A 63 -12.34 -2.34 22.44
N TRP A 64 -13.02 -2.77 21.40
CA TRP A 64 -12.77 -2.36 20.01
C TRP A 64 -14.05 -2.59 19.19
N GLY A 65 -14.20 -1.84 18.11
CA GLY A 65 -15.27 -2.03 17.14
C GLY A 65 -14.71 -2.21 15.73
N GLY A 66 -15.57 -2.63 14.79
CA GLY A 66 -15.23 -2.79 13.38
C GLY A 66 -15.41 -4.22 12.88
N LEU A 67 -14.81 -4.52 11.72
CA LEU A 67 -15.07 -5.77 10.98
C LEU A 67 -13.79 -6.50 10.59
N ARG A 68 -13.87 -7.83 10.63
CA ARG A 68 -12.90 -8.71 9.98
C ARG A 68 -13.38 -9.01 8.57
N PHE A 69 -12.50 -8.90 7.59
CA PHE A 69 -12.79 -9.31 6.23
C PHE A 69 -12.42 -10.78 6.05
N ASP A 70 -13.32 -11.54 5.43
CA ASP A 70 -13.10 -12.95 5.16
C ASP A 70 -12.26 -13.17 3.89
N ALA A 71 -11.87 -14.42 3.65
CA ALA A 71 -11.06 -14.74 2.48
C ALA A 71 -11.82 -14.54 1.15
N ALA A 72 -13.15 -14.60 1.14
CA ALA A 72 -13.94 -14.40 -0.08
C ALA A 72 -13.90 -12.93 -0.51
N HIS A 73 -14.07 -12.01 0.44
CA HIS A 73 -13.93 -10.58 0.23
C HIS A 73 -12.56 -10.21 -0.34
N ILE A 74 -11.48 -10.71 0.27
CA ILE A 74 -10.12 -10.43 -0.22
C ILE A 74 -9.93 -10.95 -1.65
N ARG A 75 -10.42 -12.16 -1.97
CA ARG A 75 -10.38 -12.69 -3.35
C ARG A 75 -11.15 -11.83 -4.34
N ASP A 76 -12.30 -11.29 -3.95
CA ASP A 76 -13.07 -10.39 -4.82
C ASP A 76 -12.31 -9.09 -5.10
N LEU A 77 -11.62 -8.51 -4.11
CA LEU A 77 -10.75 -7.35 -4.33
C LEU A 77 -9.68 -7.64 -5.38
N PHE A 78 -8.94 -8.75 -5.24
CA PHE A 78 -7.93 -9.16 -6.23
C PHE A 78 -8.53 -9.46 -7.60
N SER A 79 -9.71 -10.08 -7.64
CA SER A 79 -10.43 -10.28 -8.89
C SER A 79 -10.84 -8.94 -9.52
N GLY A 80 -11.21 -7.95 -8.71
CA GLY A 80 -11.52 -6.59 -9.12
C GLY A 80 -10.32 -5.89 -9.74
N LEU A 81 -9.16 -5.92 -9.07
CA LEU A 81 -7.90 -5.40 -9.60
C LEU A 81 -7.59 -6.00 -10.97
N LYS A 82 -7.64 -7.33 -11.07
CA LYS A 82 -7.41 -8.05 -12.34
C LYS A 82 -8.40 -7.66 -13.44
N ARG A 83 -9.69 -7.51 -13.12
CA ARG A 83 -10.71 -7.08 -14.09
C ARG A 83 -10.47 -5.66 -14.60
N ASN A 84 -9.88 -4.80 -13.77
CA ASN A 84 -9.62 -3.41 -14.09
C ASN A 84 -8.24 -3.17 -14.72
N GLY A 85 -7.42 -4.22 -14.89
CA GLY A 85 -6.07 -4.11 -15.44
C GLY A 85 -5.09 -3.38 -14.51
N LEU A 86 -5.30 -3.50 -13.20
CA LEU A 86 -4.44 -2.96 -12.14
C LEU A 86 -3.51 -4.03 -11.57
#